data_AF-A0AAW8DAL6-F1
#
_entry.id   AF-A0AAW8DAL6-F1
#
_cell.length_a   1.000
_cell.length_b   1.000
_cell.length_c   1.000
_cell.angle_alpha   90.00
_cell.angle_beta   90.00
_cell.angle_gamma   90.00
#
_symmetry.space_group_name_H-M   'P 1'
#
loop_
_entity.id
_entity.type
_entity.pdbx_description
1 polymer ?
#
loop_
_entity_poly.entity_id
_entity_poly.type
_entity_poly.pdbx_seq_one_letter_code
_entity_poly.pdbx_strand_id
1 'polypeptide(L)' 'MATRTSVSAATAVDTAWSLFCQFHDVPSHVHAERLVHWLGEDPRHMRAFDDALTLWALAGAGLVKPALEEARRRGSDLQ' A
#
# COMPACT_ATOMS: atom_id res chain seq x y z
N MET A 1 -2.07 11.99 28.36
CA MET A 1 -0.97 12.46 27.47
C MET A 1 -0.70 11.44 26.37
N ALA A 2 -1.59 11.27 25.38
CA ALA A 2 -1.49 10.17 24.39
C ALA A 2 -1.81 10.58 22.94
N THR A 3 -1.66 11.86 22.57
CA THR A 3 -2.10 12.36 21.24
C THR A 3 -0.99 12.82 20.32
N ARG A 4 0.26 12.99 20.80
CA ARG A 4 1.35 13.49 19.95
C ARG A 4 2.04 12.40 19.13
N THR A 5 2.09 11.17 19.65
CA THR A 5 2.73 10.04 18.96
C THR A 5 1.87 9.48 17.83
N SER A 6 0.54 9.52 17.97
CA SER A 6 -0.40 9.01 16.96
C SER A 6 -0.47 9.89 15.71
N VAL A 7 -0.42 11.22 15.87
CA VAL A 7 -0.43 12.17 14.74
C VAL A 7 0.82 12.00 13.88
N SER A 8 2.00 11.84 14.49
CA SER A 8 3.25 11.60 13.75
C SER A 8 3.24 10.26 13.00
N ALA A 9 2.63 9.22 13.56
CA ALA A 9 2.52 7.92 12.91
C ALA A 9 1.52 7.95 11.74
N ALA A 10 0.38 8.62 11.90
CA ALA A 10 -0.60 8.81 10.83
C ALA A 10 0.01 9.57 9.63
N THR A 11 0.74 10.65 9.89
CA THR A 11 1.46 11.39 8.84
C THR A 11 2.53 10.55 8.14
N ALA A 12 3.20 9.64 8.85
CA ALA A 12 4.17 8.73 8.24
C ALA A 12 3.50 7.68 7.34
N VAL A 13 2.33 7.15 7.73
CA VAL A 13 1.55 6.21 6.90
C VAL A 13 1.02 6.91 5.65
N ASP A 14 0.51 8.14 5.77
CA ASP A 14 0.03 8.93 4.62
C ASP A 14 1.18 9.22 3.63
N THR A 15 2.36 9.55 4.16
CA THR A 15 3.57 9.79 3.34
C THR A 15 4.02 8.50 2.64
N ALA A 16 4.04 7.37 3.36
CA ALA A 16 4.36 6.06 2.82
C ALA A 16 3.42 5.67 1.67
N TRP A 17 2.11 5.90 1.86
CA TRP A 17 1.09 5.64 0.84
C TRP A 17 1.31 6.50 -0.42
N SER A 18 1.57 7.80 -0.25
CA SER A 18 1.82 8.71 -1.37
C SER A 18 3.05 8.31 -2.18
N LEU A 19 4.15 7.93 -1.51
CA LEU A 19 5.37 7.47 -2.19
C LEU A 19 5.15 6.14 -2.93
N PHE A 20 4.41 5.21 -2.30
CA PHE A 20 4.01 3.96 -2.95
C PHE A 20 3.20 4.21 -4.21
N CYS A 21 2.14 5.02 -4.14
CA CYS A 21 1.29 5.32 -5.29
C CYS A 21 2.09 5.96 -6.44
N GLN A 22 2.97 6.93 -6.14
CA GLN A 22 3.81 7.55 -7.18
C GLN A 22 4.72 6.55 -7.89
N PHE A 23 5.32 5.61 -7.15
CA PHE A 23 6.13 4.55 -7.72
C PHE A 23 5.30 3.50 -8.48
N HIS A 24 4.15 3.12 -7.93
CA HIS A 24 3.26 2.11 -8.52
C HIS A 24 2.61 2.60 -9.82
N ASP A 25 2.12 3.84 -9.84
CA ASP A 25 1.43 4.42 -11.00
C ASP A 25 2.40 4.75 -12.14
N VAL A 26 3.62 5.19 -11.81
CA VAL A 26 4.69 5.48 -12.77
C VAL A 26 6.00 4.87 -12.29
N PRO A 27 6.28 3.60 -12.65
CA PRO A 27 7.52 2.94 -12.27
C PRO A 27 8.73 3.66 -12.88
N SER A 28 9.53 4.30 -12.02
CA SER A 28 10.74 5.00 -12.43
C SER A 28 11.83 4.89 -11.37
N HIS A 29 13.09 4.97 -11.81
CA HIS A 29 14.25 4.92 -10.91
C HIS A 29 14.21 6.07 -9.89
N VAL A 30 13.77 7.26 -10.32
CA VAL A 30 13.66 8.44 -9.45
C VAL A 30 12.64 8.22 -8.33
N HIS A 31 11.49 7.61 -8.63
CA HIS A 31 10.48 7.29 -7.62
C HIS A 31 10.96 6.21 -6.66
N ALA A 32 11.68 5.19 -7.16
CA ALA A 32 12.28 4.16 -6.33
C ALA A 32 13.33 4.74 -5.36
N GLU A 33 14.25 5.58 -5.86
CA GLU A 33 15.26 6.24 -5.02
C GLU A 33 14.63 7.12 -3.94
N ARG A 34 13.59 7.90 -4.27
CA ARG A 34 12.86 8.72 -3.29
C ARG A 34 12.23 7.87 -2.18
N LEU A 35 11.62 6.74 -2.54
CA LEU A 35 11.05 5.82 -1.58
C LEU A 35 12.12 5.20 -0.69
N VAL A 36 13.22 4.70 -1.28
CA VAL A 36 14.34 4.11 -0.53
C VAL A 36 15.00 5.13 0.39
N HIS A 37 15.18 6.36 -0.09
CA HIS A 37 15.75 7.45 0.71
C HIS A 37 14.89 7.74 1.94
N TRP A 38 13.58 7.94 1.75
CA TRP A 38 12.65 8.19 2.84
C TRP A 38 12.60 7.05 3.86
N LEU A 39 12.60 5.79 3.38
CA LEU A 39 12.66 4.61 4.26
C LEU A 39 13.94 4.54 5.11
N GLY A 40 15.05 5.09 4.59
CA GLY A 40 16.33 5.13 5.28
C GLY A 40 16.47 6.23 6.34
N GLU A 41 15.57 7.22 6.37
CA GLU A 41 15.67 8.37 7.29
C GLU A 41 15.27 8.02 8.74
N ASP A 42 14.27 7.15 8.93
CA ASP A 42 13.77 6.77 10.24
C ASP A 42 13.25 5.32 10.23
N PRO A 43 13.64 4.47 11.19
CA PRO A 43 13.11 3.11 11.28
C PRO A 43 11.58 3.04 11.43
N ARG A 44 10.92 4.11 11.91
CA ARG A 44 9.46 4.22 11.96
C ARG A 44 8.82 4.34 10.57
N HIS A 45 9.54 4.87 9.58
CA HIS A 45 9.07 4.93 8.20
C HIS A 45 8.92 3.54 7.58
N MET A 46 9.83 2.62 7.92
CA MET A 46 9.74 1.23 7.47
C MET A 46 8.49 0.54 8.02
N ARG A 47 8.17 0.78 9.31
CA ARG A 47 6.94 0.27 9.92
C ARG A 47 5.69 0.86 9.29
N ALA A 48 5.66 2.16 9.06
CA ALA A 48 4.53 2.84 8.42
C ALA A 48 4.30 2.36 6.97
N PHE A 49 5.38 2.09 6.24
CA PHE A 49 5.32 1.54 4.89
C PHE A 49 4.82 0.09 4.87
N ASP A 50 5.25 -0.74 5.81
CA ASP A 50 4.73 -2.12 5.97
C ASP A 50 3.23 -2.14 6.28
N ASP A 51 2.76 -1.25 7.17
CA ASP A 51 1.33 -1.10 7.48
C ASP A 51 0.54 -0.66 6.23
N ALA A 52 1.05 0.30 5.46
CA ALA A 52 0.44 0.77 4.21
C ALA A 52 0.35 -0.33 3.14
N LEU A 53 1.43 -1.11 2.94
CA LEU A 53 1.45 -2.24 2.00
C LEU A 53 0.52 -3.37 2.43
N THR A 54 0.45 -3.65 3.73
CA THR A 54 -0.47 -4.65 4.28
C THR A 54 -1.91 -4.26 3.99
N LEU A 55 -2.29 -3.00 4.21
CA LEU A 55 -3.62 -2.49 3.88
C LEU A 55 -3.90 -2.56 2.38
N TRP A 56 -2.94 -2.19 1.53
CA TRP A 56 -3.06 -2.33 0.07
C TRP A 56 -3.31 -3.79 -0.35
N ALA A 57 -2.53 -4.73 0.19
CA ALA A 57 -2.64 -6.14 -0.13
C ALA A 57 -3.97 -6.73 0.37
N LEU A 58 -4.45 -6.34 1.55
CA LEU A 58 -5.75 -6.78 2.07
C LEU A 58 -6.91 -6.22 1.24
N ALA A 59 -6.84 -4.95 0.83
CA ALA A 59 -7.82 -4.37 -0.08
C ALA A 59 -7.81 -5.10 -1.44
N GLY A 60 -6.63 -5.34 -2.01
CA GLY A 60 -6.46 -6.12 -3.24
C GLY A 60 -6.98 -7.56 -3.13
N ALA A 61 -6.62 -8.29 -2.07
CA ALA A 61 -7.12 -9.63 -1.82
C ALA A 61 -8.64 -9.67 -1.63
N GLY A 62 -9.20 -8.64 -1.00
CA GLY A 62 -10.63 -8.41 -0.88
C GLY A 62 -11.34 -8.17 -2.22
N LEU A 63 -10.65 -7.58 -3.20
CA LEU A 63 -11.15 -7.35 -4.57
C LEU A 63 -10.97 -8.58 -5.48
N VAL A 64 -9.91 -9.37 -5.29
CA VAL A 64 -9.61 -10.56 -6.09
C VAL A 64 -10.61 -11.69 -5.81
N LYS A 65 -11.03 -11.89 -4.56
CA LYS A 65 -12.04 -12.91 -4.20
C LYS A 65 -13.36 -12.77 -4.98
N PRO A 66 -14.06 -11.61 -4.96
CA PRO A 66 -15.30 -11.45 -5.70
C PRO A 66 -15.10 -11.49 -7.23
N ALA A 67 -13.97 -10.98 -7.74
CA ALA A 67 -13.66 -11.05 -9.17
C ALA A 67 -13.43 -12.50 -9.66
N LEU A 68 -12.79 -13.34 -8.85
CA LEU A 68 -12.57 -14.75 -9.15
C LEU A 68 -13.87 -15.57 -9.09
N GLU A 69 -14.72 -15.33 -8.08
CA GLU A 69 -16.04 -15.94 -7.98
C GLU A 69 -16.94 -15.56 -9.18
N GLU A 70 -16.88 -14.30 -9.60
CA GLU A 70 -17.61 -13.84 -10.78
C GLU A 70 -17.09 -14.46 -12.09
N ALA A 71 -15.77 -14.55 -12.26
CA ALA A 71 -15.17 -15.23 -13.41
C ALA A 71 -15.55 -16.72 -13.47
N ARG A 72 -15.65 -17.39 -12.31
CA ARG A 72 -16.06 -18.80 -12.21
C ARG A 72 -17.52 -19.00 -12.57
N ARG A 73 -18.43 -18.11 -12.14
CA ARG A 73 -19.84 -18.13 -12.57
C ARG A 73 -19.97 -18.01 -14.08
N ARG A 74 -19.35 -16.98 -14.68
CA ARG A 74 -19.40 -16.75 -16.14
C ARG A 74 -18.79 -17.88 -16.96
N GLY A 75 -17.74 -18.54 -16.45
CA GLY A 75 -17.17 -19.73 -17.08
C GLY A 75 -18.07 -20.97 -17.02
N SER A 76 -18.98 -21.03 -16.05
CA SER A 76 -19.93 -22.14 -15.88
C SER A 76 -21.20 -21.95 -16.72
N ASP A 77 -21.56 -20.72 -17.06
CA ASP A 77 -22.69 -20.39 -17.95
C ASP A 77 -22.40 -20.59 -19.46
N LEU A 78 -21.14 -20.86 -19.82
CA LEU A 78 -20.70 -21.08 -21.21
C LEU A 78 -20.50 -22.56 -21.59
N GLN A 79 -20.90 -23.48 -20.72
CA GLN A 79 -20.79 -24.94 -20.91
C GLN A 79 -22.16 -25.60 -21.04
#